data_AF-A0A5C6Z463-F1
#
_entry.id   AF-A0A5C6Z463-F1
#
_cell.length_a   1.000
_cell.length_b   1.000
_cell.length_c   1.000
_cell.angle_alpha   90.00
_cell.angle_beta   90.00
_cell.angle_gamma   90.00
#
_symmetry.space_group_name_H-M   'P 1'
#
loop_
_entity.id
_entity.type
_entity.pdbx_description
1 polymer ?
#
loop_
_entity_poly.entity_id
_entity_poly.type
_entity_poly.pdbx_seq_one_letter_code
_entity_poly.pdbx_strand_id
1 'polypeptide(L)'
;MIKFFRKIRQKTLTENKFGKYLTYAIGEIILVVIGILIALSINNWNEDRQATNLANENYLNLLTSLEQDSITVQKTIERNMIGLRALRKIIPLKKNAELLELTEENLNKYLMQFSYAARSFIPKSGVYNLLTSNNGFDLIKSDKIKSLLINLYDYQYKAYEDLDSQIDNKYHNQLGSIMR
;
A
#
# COMPACT_ATOMS: atom_id res chain seq x y z
N MET A 1 26.76 54.21 22.28
CA MET A 1 25.34 53.78 22.10
C MET A 1 24.52 53.82 23.40
N ILE A 2 25.02 53.38 24.55
CA ILE A 2 24.28 53.42 25.84
C ILE A 2 23.82 54.83 26.27
N LYS A 3 24.63 55.87 26.04
CA LYS A 3 24.27 57.25 26.45
C LYS A 3 23.11 57.86 25.64
N PHE A 4 22.90 57.40 24.40
CA PHE A 4 21.85 57.91 23.51
C PHE A 4 20.47 57.38 23.92
N PHE A 5 20.35 56.06 24.10
CA PHE A 5 19.16 55.43 24.66
C PHE A 5 18.86 55.89 26.09
N ARG A 6 19.88 56.21 26.89
CA ARG A 6 19.71 56.78 28.24
C ARG A 6 19.03 58.16 28.22
N LYS A 7 19.39 59.03 27.27
CA LYS A 7 18.75 60.35 27.12
C LYS A 7 17.31 60.25 26.62
N ILE A 8 17.02 59.30 25.72
CA ILE A 8 15.65 59.03 25.25
C ILE A 8 14.79 58.53 26.41
N ARG A 9 15.29 57.57 27.21
CA ARG A 9 14.62 57.08 28.43
C ARG A 9 14.38 58.18 29.46
N GLN A 10 15.35 59.06 29.69
CA GLN A 10 15.18 60.16 30.64
C GLN A 10 14.10 61.14 30.17
N LYS A 11 14.08 61.53 28.88
CA LYS A 11 13.05 62.42 28.32
C LYS A 11 11.64 61.80 28.36
N THR A 12 11.52 60.50 28.08
CA THR A 12 10.22 59.79 28.10
C THR A 12 9.72 59.44 29.49
N LEU A 13 10.58 59.41 30.51
CA LEU A 13 10.22 59.25 31.93
C LEU A 13 9.80 60.59 32.57
N THR A 14 10.34 61.71 32.10
CA THR A 14 10.00 63.06 32.62
C THR A 14 8.75 63.68 32.02
N GLU A 15 8.32 63.22 30.84
CA GLU A 15 7.01 63.54 30.28
C GLU A 15 6.08 62.35 30.59
N ASN A 16 4.83 62.58 31.01
CA ASN A 16 3.80 61.57 31.31
C ASN A 16 3.37 60.71 30.08
N LYS A 17 4.34 60.21 29.30
CA LYS A 17 4.20 59.53 28.01
C LYS A 17 4.43 58.02 28.12
N PHE A 18 4.39 57.45 29.34
CA PHE A 18 4.47 56.01 29.58
C PHE A 18 3.44 55.23 28.72
N GLY A 19 2.23 55.78 28.57
CA GLY A 19 1.20 55.24 27.68
C GLY A 19 1.64 55.12 26.21
N LYS A 20 2.38 56.12 25.67
CA LYS A 20 2.88 56.08 24.28
C LYS A 20 3.96 55.02 24.08
N TYR A 21 4.83 54.82 25.07
CA TYR A 21 5.84 53.76 25.04
C TYR A 21 5.20 52.37 25.13
N LEU A 22 4.20 52.21 26.00
CA LEU A 22 3.45 50.96 26.14
C LEU A 22 2.70 50.61 24.85
N THR A 23 2.01 51.57 24.22
CA THR A 23 1.33 51.34 22.94
C THR A 23 2.29 50.96 21.82
N TYR A 24 3.48 51.55 21.79
CA TYR A 24 4.49 51.24 20.77
C TYR A 24 5.09 49.84 20.97
N ALA A 25 5.43 49.49 22.22
CA ALA A 25 5.95 48.16 22.56
C ALA A 25 4.91 47.04 22.32
N ILE A 26 3.63 47.29 22.61
CA ILE A 26 2.55 46.35 22.28
C ILE A 26 2.41 46.19 20.76
N GLY A 27 2.49 47.29 19.99
CA GLY A 27 2.46 47.23 18.53
C GLY A 27 3.61 46.40 17.95
N GLU A 28 4.82 46.54 18.49
CA GLU A 28 5.99 45.77 18.08
C GLU A 28 5.85 44.28 18.41
N ILE A 29 5.34 43.93 19.61
CA ILE A 29 5.05 42.54 19.98
C ILE A 29 3.99 41.94 19.04
N ILE A 30 2.91 42.66 18.74
CA ILE A 30 1.87 42.20 17.82
C ILE A 30 2.45 41.96 16.42
N LEU A 31 3.28 42.87 15.92
CA LEU A 31 3.97 42.71 14.63
C LEU A 31 4.87 41.48 14.59
N VAL A 32 5.66 41.25 15.65
CA VAL A 32 6.52 40.05 15.77
C VAL A 32 5.67 38.78 15.81
N VAL A 33 4.59 38.77 16.59
CA VAL A 33 3.67 37.62 16.69
C VAL A 33 3.03 37.33 15.34
N ILE A 34 2.56 38.34 14.60
CA ILE A 34 2.03 38.18 13.24
C ILE A 34 3.11 37.59 12.32
N GLY A 35 4.35 38.08 12.39
CA GLY A 35 5.47 37.54 11.62
C GLY A 35 5.72 36.05 11.89
N ILE A 36 5.74 35.65 13.18
CA ILE A 36 5.91 34.25 13.59
C ILE A 36 4.74 33.39 13.11
N LEU A 37 3.50 33.86 13.26
CA LEU A 37 2.31 33.12 12.83
C LEU A 37 2.29 32.91 11.32
N ILE A 38 2.66 33.92 10.53
CA ILE A 38 2.78 33.78 9.08
C ILE A 38 3.88 32.78 8.73
N ALA A 39 5.05 32.87 9.35
CA ALA A 39 6.16 31.93 9.12
C ALA A 39 5.75 30.48 9.44
N LEU A 40 5.09 30.27 10.59
CA LEU A 40 4.55 28.96 10.99
C LEU A 40 3.49 28.47 10.00
N SER A 41 2.60 29.36 9.55
CA SER A 41 1.53 29.00 8.61
C SER A 41 2.08 28.56 7.25
N ILE A 42 3.10 29.26 6.75
CA ILE A 42 3.79 28.88 5.50
C ILE A 42 4.49 27.53 5.67
N ASN A 43 5.15 27.30 6.81
CA ASN A 43 5.82 26.04 7.09
C ASN A 43 4.81 24.87 7.14
N ASN A 44 3.74 25.01 7.92
CA ASN A 44 2.69 24.00 8.03
C ASN A 44 2.03 23.70 6.68
N TRP A 45 1.77 24.73 5.87
CA TRP A 45 1.22 24.53 4.52
C TRP A 45 2.17 23.74 3.60
N ASN A 46 3.48 24.00 3.69
CA ASN A 46 4.48 23.25 2.93
C ASN A 46 4.60 21.79 3.41
N GLU A 47 4.51 21.54 4.72
CA GLU A 47 4.48 20.19 5.29
C GLU A 47 3.23 19.42 4.85
N ASP A 48 2.04 20.02 4.94
CA ASP A 48 0.77 19.43 4.51
C ASP A 48 0.79 19.09 3.01
N ARG A 49 1.37 19.97 2.18
CA ARG A 49 1.54 19.73 0.75
C ARG A 49 2.44 18.52 0.50
N GLN A 50 3.58 18.42 1.19
CA GLN A 50 4.49 17.28 1.06
C GLN A 50 3.82 15.97 1.50
N ALA A 51 3.13 15.97 2.64
CA ALA A 51 2.37 14.83 3.13
C ALA A 51 1.29 14.38 2.14
N THR A 52 0.59 15.33 1.52
CA THR A 52 -0.44 15.04 0.50
C THR A 52 0.17 14.42 -0.76
N ASN A 53 1.32 14.92 -1.22
CA ASN A 53 2.02 14.35 -2.37
C ASN A 53 2.46 12.91 -2.10
N LEU A 54 3.06 12.66 -0.94
CA LEU A 54 3.50 11.33 -0.53
C LEU A 54 2.30 10.36 -0.40
N ALA A 55 1.17 10.83 0.15
CA ALA A 55 -0.06 10.05 0.20
C ALA A 55 -0.53 9.64 -1.20
N ASN A 56 -0.56 10.58 -2.15
CA ASN A 56 -0.96 10.32 -3.53
C ASN A 56 -0.03 9.32 -4.23
N GLU A 57 1.28 9.44 -4.04
CA GLU A 57 2.26 8.48 -4.57
C GLU A 57 2.01 7.07 -4.02
N ASN A 58 1.79 6.95 -2.70
CA ASN A 58 1.46 5.69 -2.06
C ASN A 58 0.15 5.08 -2.60
N TYR A 59 -0.89 5.89 -2.82
CA TYR A 59 -2.14 5.42 -3.43
C TYR A 59 -1.93 4.90 -4.85
N LEU A 60 -1.15 5.61 -5.67
CA LEU A 60 -0.85 5.17 -7.03
C LEU A 60 -0.07 3.86 -7.04
N ASN A 61 0.96 3.75 -6.18
CA ASN A 61 1.75 2.53 -6.06
C ASN A 61 0.90 1.33 -5.59
N LEU A 62 0.00 1.55 -4.62
CA LEU A 62 -0.96 0.53 -4.20
C LEU A 62 -1.88 0.11 -5.35
N LEU A 63 -2.46 1.08 -6.05
CA LEU A 63 -3.37 0.81 -7.17
C LEU A 63 -2.68 -0.01 -8.25
N THR A 64 -1.49 0.41 -8.69
CA THR A 64 -0.70 -0.33 -9.69
C THR A 64 -0.34 -1.73 -9.21
N SER A 65 0.01 -1.90 -7.93
CA SER A 65 0.29 -3.23 -7.35
C SER A 65 -0.95 -4.12 -7.39
N LEU A 66 -2.12 -3.60 -7.00
CA LEU A 66 -3.38 -4.33 -6.99
C LEU A 66 -3.88 -4.68 -8.40
N GLU A 67 -3.66 -3.80 -9.38
CA GLU A 67 -3.95 -4.09 -10.79
C GLU A 67 -3.09 -5.25 -11.31
N GLN A 68 -1.79 -5.25 -10.98
CA GLN A 68 -0.89 -6.34 -11.35
C GLN A 68 -1.23 -7.65 -10.65
N ASP A 69 -1.64 -7.60 -9.38
CA ASP A 69 -2.15 -8.75 -8.63
C ASP A 69 -3.40 -9.31 -9.32
N SER A 70 -4.37 -8.46 -9.66
CA SER A 70 -5.59 -8.83 -10.38
C SER A 70 -5.30 -9.53 -11.71
N ILE A 71 -4.38 -8.99 -12.52
CA ILE A 71 -3.94 -9.62 -13.77
C ILE A 71 -3.31 -11.01 -13.51
N THR A 72 -2.50 -11.12 -12.47
CA THR A 72 -1.85 -12.40 -12.11
C THR A 72 -2.88 -13.44 -11.65
N VAL A 73 -3.86 -13.03 -10.83
CA VAL A 73 -4.97 -13.88 -10.39
C VAL A 73 -5.78 -14.36 -11.59
N GLN A 74 -6.13 -13.47 -12.52
CA GLN A 74 -6.89 -13.83 -13.73
C GLN A 74 -6.14 -14.88 -14.57
N LYS A 75 -4.84 -14.67 -14.82
CA LYS A 75 -3.99 -15.65 -15.52
C LYS A 75 -3.91 -16.99 -14.78
N THR A 76 -3.91 -16.96 -13.45
CA THR A 76 -3.88 -18.17 -12.61
C THR A 76 -5.18 -18.94 -12.71
N ILE A 77 -6.32 -18.25 -12.65
CA ILE A 77 -7.65 -18.84 -12.88
C ILE A 77 -7.72 -19.50 -14.26
N GLU A 78 -7.27 -18.82 -15.31
CA GLU A 78 -7.28 -19.35 -16.68
C GLU A 78 -6.44 -20.63 -16.83
N ARG A 79 -5.21 -20.64 -16.29
CA ARG A 79 -4.36 -21.85 -16.27
C ARG A 79 -5.01 -22.99 -15.50
N ASN A 80 -5.55 -22.71 -14.32
CA ASN A 80 -6.21 -23.72 -13.49
C ASN A 80 -7.45 -24.29 -14.18
N MET A 81 -8.21 -23.47 -14.90
CA MET A 81 -9.34 -23.91 -15.72
C MET A 81 -8.93 -24.77 -16.92
N ILE A 82 -7.75 -24.55 -17.50
CA ILE A 82 -7.19 -25.43 -18.54
C ILE A 82 -6.82 -26.78 -17.92
N GLY A 83 -6.08 -26.80 -16.81
CA GLY A 83 -5.70 -28.04 -16.12
C GLY A 83 -6.90 -28.84 -15.63
N LEU A 84 -7.92 -28.18 -15.09
CA LEU A 84 -9.15 -28.84 -14.64
C LEU A 84 -9.89 -29.51 -15.80
N ARG A 85 -9.93 -28.86 -16.97
CA ARG A 85 -10.52 -29.45 -18.18
C ARG A 85 -9.71 -30.66 -18.67
N ALA A 86 -8.39 -30.58 -18.65
CA ALA A 86 -7.51 -31.70 -19.00
C ALA A 86 -7.69 -32.88 -18.03
N LEU A 87 -7.74 -32.61 -16.73
CA LEU A 87 -7.94 -33.65 -15.70
C LEU A 87 -9.26 -34.40 -15.90
N ARG A 88 -10.34 -33.69 -16.25
CA ARG A 88 -11.66 -34.31 -16.57
C ARG A 88 -11.64 -35.21 -17.81
N LYS A 89 -10.63 -35.08 -18.67
CA LYS A 89 -10.42 -35.98 -19.82
C LYS A 89 -9.64 -37.24 -19.44
N ILE A 90 -8.79 -37.18 -18.42
CA ILE A 90 -7.96 -38.32 -17.99
C ILE A 90 -8.65 -39.15 -16.91
N ILE A 91 -9.32 -38.51 -15.96
CA ILE A 91 -9.98 -39.17 -14.83
C ILE A 91 -11.49 -39.13 -15.09
N PRO A 92 -12.08 -40.21 -15.67
CA PRO A 92 -13.52 -40.28 -15.84
C PRO A 92 -14.20 -40.27 -14.46
N LEU A 93 -15.06 -39.27 -14.24
CA LEU A 93 -15.79 -39.09 -12.96
C LEU A 93 -16.87 -40.17 -12.74
N LYS A 94 -17.14 -41.02 -13.74
CA LYS A 94 -18.05 -42.17 -13.62
C LYS A 94 -17.27 -43.47 -13.76
N LYS A 95 -17.51 -44.37 -12.80
CA LYS A 95 -16.85 -45.68 -12.63
C LYS A 95 -16.90 -46.61 -13.86
N ASN A 96 -17.79 -46.34 -14.82
CA ASN A 96 -18.04 -47.15 -16.02
C ASN A 96 -18.12 -46.32 -17.32
N ALA A 97 -17.57 -45.10 -17.36
CA ALA A 97 -17.32 -44.49 -18.66
C ALA A 97 -16.21 -45.32 -19.30
N GLU A 98 -16.51 -45.97 -20.43
CA GLU A 98 -15.56 -46.69 -21.28
C GLU A 98 -14.19 -46.04 -21.14
N LEU A 99 -13.21 -46.84 -20.71
CA LEU A 99 -11.80 -46.43 -20.65
C LEU A 99 -11.53 -45.71 -21.96
N LEU A 100 -11.47 -44.38 -21.89
CA LEU A 100 -11.46 -43.53 -23.06
C LEU A 100 -10.34 -44.05 -23.96
N GLU A 101 -10.61 -44.25 -25.25
CA GLU A 101 -9.60 -44.54 -26.27
C GLU A 101 -8.68 -43.31 -26.44
N LEU A 102 -8.02 -42.91 -25.35
CA LEU A 102 -7.05 -41.85 -25.31
C LEU A 102 -5.82 -42.38 -26.03
N THR A 103 -5.57 -41.85 -27.20
CA THR A 103 -4.27 -41.99 -27.84
C THR A 103 -3.19 -41.45 -26.92
N GLU A 104 -1.98 -42.01 -27.02
CA GLU A 104 -0.82 -41.54 -26.26
C GLU A 104 -0.57 -40.04 -26.45
N GLU A 105 -0.75 -39.53 -27.67
CA GLU A 105 -0.65 -38.10 -27.99
C GLU A 105 -1.64 -37.25 -27.19
N ASN A 106 -2.91 -37.65 -27.13
CA ASN A 106 -3.94 -36.93 -26.39
C ASN A 106 -3.70 -37.01 -24.87
N LEU A 107 -3.26 -38.17 -24.38
CA LEU A 107 -2.89 -38.35 -22.99
C LEU A 107 -1.73 -37.41 -22.60
N ASN A 108 -0.63 -37.42 -23.37
CA ASN A 108 0.53 -36.55 -23.13
C ASN A 108 0.15 -35.06 -23.16
N LYS A 109 -0.68 -34.65 -24.12
CA LYS A 109 -1.21 -33.28 -24.19
C LYS A 109 -1.98 -32.90 -22.93
N TYR A 110 -2.88 -33.75 -22.44
CA TYR A 110 -3.67 -33.46 -21.24
C TYR A 110 -2.82 -33.48 -19.97
N LEU A 111 -1.84 -34.40 -19.87
CA LEU A 111 -0.89 -34.44 -18.76
C LEU A 111 -0.05 -33.15 -18.73
N MET A 112 0.47 -32.68 -19.87
CA MET A 112 1.17 -31.40 -19.95
C MET A 112 0.26 -30.23 -19.55
N GLN A 113 -0.96 -30.16 -20.05
CA GLN A 113 -1.90 -29.08 -19.67
C GLN A 113 -2.22 -29.09 -18.17
N PHE A 114 -2.25 -30.26 -17.55
CA PHE A 114 -2.42 -30.43 -16.12
C PHE A 114 -1.17 -30.05 -15.32
N SER A 115 0.04 -30.39 -15.76
CA SER A 115 1.28 -30.01 -15.05
C SER A 115 1.54 -28.51 -15.02
N TYR A 116 1.04 -27.76 -16.00
CA TYR A 116 1.12 -26.30 -16.00
C TYR A 116 0.03 -25.63 -15.15
N ALA A 117 -0.90 -26.39 -14.59
CA ALA A 117 -1.92 -25.90 -13.65
C ALA A 117 -1.43 -25.95 -12.21
N ALA A 118 -2.25 -25.43 -11.28
CA ALA A 118 -2.00 -25.41 -9.84
C ALA A 118 -0.76 -24.61 -9.41
N ARG A 119 -0.32 -23.61 -10.19
CA ARG A 119 0.68 -22.65 -9.74
C ARG A 119 0.04 -21.62 -8.81
N SER A 120 0.68 -21.41 -7.66
CA SER A 120 0.24 -20.48 -6.64
C SER A 120 0.22 -19.02 -7.12
N PHE A 121 -0.72 -18.25 -6.60
CA PHE A 121 -0.72 -16.81 -6.70
C PHE A 121 0.09 -16.24 -5.54
N ILE A 122 1.11 -15.43 -5.85
CA ILE A 122 1.93 -14.75 -4.85
C ILE A 122 1.61 -13.26 -4.91
N PRO A 123 0.93 -12.71 -3.90
CA PRO A 123 0.54 -11.30 -3.90
C PRO A 123 1.74 -10.38 -3.72
N LYS A 124 1.69 -9.20 -4.36
CA LYS A 124 2.69 -8.16 -4.20
C LYS A 124 2.40 -7.34 -2.94
N SER A 125 3.01 -7.74 -1.82
CA SER A 125 2.85 -7.09 -0.51
C SER A 125 3.85 -5.96 -0.22
N GLY A 126 4.84 -5.72 -1.08
CA GLY A 126 5.92 -4.77 -0.81
C GLY A 126 5.45 -3.36 -0.44
N VAL A 127 4.51 -2.80 -1.22
CA VAL A 127 3.97 -1.45 -0.95
C VAL A 127 3.16 -1.44 0.35
N TYR A 128 2.33 -2.45 0.59
CA TYR A 128 1.57 -2.59 1.84
C TYR A 128 2.48 -2.71 3.07
N ASN A 129 3.56 -3.48 2.97
CA ASN A 129 4.53 -3.66 4.04
C ASN A 129 5.26 -2.36 4.37
N LEU A 130 5.61 -1.55 3.37
CA LEU A 130 6.21 -0.22 3.59
C LEU A 130 5.24 0.73 4.30
N LEU A 131 3.95 0.66 3.97
CA LEU A 131 2.92 1.48 4.62
C LEU A 131 2.71 1.09 6.08
N THR A 132 2.75 -0.21 6.40
CA THR A 132 2.63 -0.69 7.77
C THR A 132 3.90 -0.42 8.59
N SER A 133 5.10 -0.48 7.99
CA SER A 133 6.37 -0.31 8.71
C SER A 133 6.72 1.14 9.04
N ASN A 134 6.32 2.10 8.19
CA ASN A 134 6.77 3.49 8.27
C ASN A 134 5.68 4.48 8.71
N ASN A 135 4.64 4.02 9.41
CA ASN A 135 3.43 4.80 9.72
C ASN A 135 2.77 5.42 8.46
N GLY A 136 2.97 4.82 7.29
CA GLY A 136 2.41 5.32 6.03
C GLY A 136 0.89 5.24 5.97
N PHE A 137 0.28 4.39 6.82
CA PHE A 137 -1.17 4.36 7.01
C PHE A 137 -1.76 5.64 7.59
N ASP A 138 -0.99 6.46 8.31
CA ASP A 138 -1.46 7.75 8.83
C ASP A 138 -1.73 8.75 7.70
N LEU A 139 -1.04 8.60 6.56
CA LEU A 139 -1.25 9.40 5.36
C LEU A 139 -2.51 9.00 4.60
N ILE A 140 -3.01 7.77 4.80
CA ILE A 140 -4.26 7.30 4.20
C ILE A 140 -5.43 7.86 5.02
N LYS A 141 -6.05 8.95 4.57
CA LYS A 141 -7.15 9.59 5.33
C LYS A 141 -8.44 8.74 5.43
N SER A 142 -8.62 7.75 4.57
CA SER A 142 -9.86 6.96 4.52
C SER A 142 -9.78 5.68 5.35
N ASP A 143 -10.47 5.65 6.50
CA ASP A 143 -10.55 4.46 7.36
C ASP A 143 -11.13 3.24 6.64
N LYS A 144 -12.05 3.47 5.70
CA LYS A 144 -12.60 2.41 4.84
C LYS A 144 -11.50 1.77 3.99
N ILE A 145 -10.66 2.57 3.34
CA ILE A 145 -9.54 2.04 2.54
C ILE A 145 -8.56 1.29 3.44
N LYS A 146 -8.23 1.84 4.63
CA LYS A 146 -7.36 1.14 5.59
C LYS A 146 -7.90 -0.25 5.93
N SER A 147 -9.18 -0.32 6.29
CA SER A 147 -9.84 -1.57 6.67
C SER A 147 -9.85 -2.58 5.53
N LEU A 148 -10.09 -2.13 4.29
CA LEU A 148 -10.06 -3.00 3.11
C LEU A 148 -8.66 -3.54 2.81
N LEU A 149 -7.63 -2.69 2.93
CA LEU A 149 -6.23 -3.10 2.75
C LEU A 149 -5.81 -4.11 3.81
N ILE A 150 -6.14 -3.86 5.08
CA ILE A 150 -5.85 -4.78 6.18
C ILE A 150 -6.54 -6.13 5.95
N ASN A 151 -7.84 -6.14 5.63
CA ASN A 151 -8.55 -7.39 5.35
C ASN A 151 -7.95 -8.15 4.15
N LEU A 152 -7.56 -7.44 3.09
CA LEU A 152 -6.96 -8.08 1.92
C LEU A 152 -5.59 -8.68 2.25
N TYR A 153 -4.66 -7.89 2.77
CA TYR A 153 -3.26 -8.30 2.94
C TYR A 153 -3.04 -9.15 4.19
N ASP A 154 -3.65 -8.80 5.32
CA ASP A 154 -3.41 -9.50 6.59
C ASP A 154 -4.31 -10.70 6.82
N TYR A 155 -5.42 -10.81 6.10
CA TYR A 155 -6.32 -11.95 6.23
C TYR A 155 -6.44 -12.76 4.94
N GLN A 156 -6.95 -12.18 3.86
CA GLN A 156 -7.25 -12.94 2.64
C GLN A 156 -5.98 -13.50 2.01
N TYR A 157 -4.96 -12.66 1.77
CA TYR A 157 -3.71 -13.08 1.15
C TYR A 157 -2.93 -14.09 2.01
N LYS A 158 -2.87 -13.92 3.34
CA LYS A 158 -2.25 -14.90 4.24
C LYS A 158 -2.98 -16.24 4.23
N ALA A 159 -4.31 -16.23 4.23
CA ALA A 159 -5.10 -17.46 4.12
C ALA A 159 -4.86 -18.18 2.79
N TYR A 160 -4.67 -17.43 1.70
CA TYR A 160 -4.30 -18.00 0.41
C TYR A 160 -2.89 -18.60 0.41
N GLU A 161 -1.90 -17.94 1.02
CA GLU A 161 -0.51 -18.41 1.07
C GLU A 161 -0.38 -19.80 1.72
N ASP A 162 -1.10 -20.04 2.81
CA ASP A 162 -1.12 -21.34 3.49
C ASP A 162 -1.77 -22.43 2.61
N LEU A 163 -2.91 -22.13 2.00
CA LEU A 163 -3.62 -23.05 1.10
C LEU A 163 -2.77 -23.40 -0.12
N ASP A 164 -2.16 -22.40 -0.74
CA ASP A 164 -1.35 -22.56 -1.94
C ASP A 164 -0.07 -23.32 -1.66
N SER A 165 0.56 -23.16 -0.49
CA SER A 165 1.74 -23.94 -0.11
C SER A 165 1.44 -25.44 0.00
N GLN A 166 0.27 -25.78 0.53
CA GLN A 166 -0.19 -27.17 0.62
C GLN A 166 -0.52 -27.75 -0.77
N ILE A 167 -1.18 -26.96 -1.62
CA ILE A 167 -1.50 -27.34 -3.00
C ILE A 167 -0.20 -27.51 -3.80
N ASP A 168 0.70 -26.54 -3.77
CA ASP A 168 1.94 -26.56 -4.55
C ASP A 168 2.80 -27.77 -4.19
N ASN A 169 2.94 -28.08 -2.89
CA ASN A 169 3.65 -29.27 -2.44
C ASN A 169 2.99 -30.55 -2.98
N LYS A 170 1.67 -30.69 -2.85
CA LYS A 170 0.95 -31.88 -3.31
C LYS A 170 0.99 -32.04 -4.83
N TYR A 171 0.91 -30.96 -5.60
CA TYR A 171 0.86 -31.00 -7.05
C TYR A 171 2.26 -31.09 -7.68
N HIS A 172 3.20 -30.24 -7.28
CA HIS A 172 4.51 -30.16 -7.94
C HIS A 172 5.52 -31.17 -7.40
N ASN A 173 5.52 -31.46 -6.09
CA ASN A 173 6.48 -32.43 -5.54
C ASN A 173 6.02 -33.88 -5.76
N GLN A 174 4.72 -34.17 -5.60
CA GLN A 174 4.23 -35.54 -5.73
C GLN A 174 3.90 -35.88 -7.19
N LEU A 175 3.01 -35.13 -7.85
CA LEU A 175 2.60 -35.44 -9.23
C LEU A 175 3.65 -35.01 -10.27
N GLY A 176 4.30 -33.86 -10.06
CA GLY A 176 5.36 -33.38 -10.95
C GLY A 176 6.58 -34.31 -11.05
N SER A 177 6.84 -35.13 -10.02
CA SER A 177 7.91 -36.15 -10.05
C SER A 177 7.56 -37.37 -10.92
N ILE A 178 6.27 -37.63 -11.11
CA ILE A 178 5.76 -38.76 -11.91
C ILE A 178 5.66 -38.38 -13.39
N MET A 179 5.51 -37.09 -13.70
CA MET A 179 5.29 -36.59 -15.07
C MET A 179 6.56 -36.02 -15.74
N ARG A 180 7.73 -36.10 -15.09
CA ARG A 180 9.03 -35.75 -15.67
C ARG A 180 9.79 -36.98 -16.13
#